data_AF-A0A7J3ML99-F1
#
_entry.id   AF-A0A7J3ML99-F1
#
_cell.length_a   1.000
_cell.length_b   1.000
_cell.length_c   1.000
_cell.angle_alpha   90.00
_cell.angle_beta   90.00
_cell.angle_gamma   90.00
#
_symmetry.space_group_name_H-M   'P 1'
#
loop_
_entity.id
_entity.type
_entity.pdbx_description
1 polymer ?
#
loop_
_entity_poly.entity_id
_entity_poly.type
_entity_poly.pdbx_seq_one_letter_code
_entity_poly.pdbx_strand_id
1 'polypeptide(L)'
;MEPVLRKMAKEFEKHPKDFNIGHILLTMFYAEEGLSRARLQEILGLGEGSVRSIIKYMKKHELVSTSRAGSSLTRKGMNIIRKIRVLVPKICRISPEYLSVGKVNYVALLRGVKISEILKMRDRVVRFGGTGAVLLFYKEGRVEIPYVAEDLKSVSNSDYAKICEINPQEGDSIIIVGGDSKSSALKALGSLLLELLTHQV
;
A
#
# COMPACT_ATOMS: atom_id res chain seq x y z
N MET A 1 4.82 -15.89 0.41
CA MET A 1 5.58 -14.72 -0.09
C MET A 1 6.83 -15.16 -0.87
N GLU A 2 7.24 -14.39 -1.87
CA GLU A 2 8.50 -14.57 -2.59
C GLU A 2 9.70 -14.38 -1.63
N PRO A 3 10.68 -15.32 -1.58
CA PRO A 3 11.74 -15.33 -0.55
C PRO A 3 12.55 -14.03 -0.42
N VAL A 4 12.67 -13.27 -1.51
CA VAL A 4 13.47 -12.03 -1.54
C VAL A 4 12.83 -10.94 -0.69
N LEU A 5 11.50 -10.78 -0.71
CA LEU A 5 10.81 -9.81 0.15
C LEU A 5 10.96 -10.14 1.65
N ARG A 6 10.96 -11.43 1.99
CA ARG A 6 11.13 -11.93 3.38
C ARG A 6 12.52 -11.60 3.90
N LYS A 7 13.53 -11.81 3.05
CA LYS A 7 14.92 -11.45 3.32
C LYS A 7 15.09 -9.94 3.44
N MET A 8 14.52 -9.17 2.51
CA MET A 8 14.61 -7.71 2.51
C MET A 8 13.96 -7.10 3.75
N ALA A 9 12.77 -7.53 4.13
CA ALA A 9 12.10 -7.05 5.35
C ALA A 9 12.97 -7.19 6.60
N LYS A 10 13.67 -8.33 6.75
CA LYS A 10 14.63 -8.55 7.85
C LYS A 10 15.88 -7.67 7.75
N GLU A 11 16.43 -7.48 6.56
CA GLU A 11 17.62 -6.62 6.36
C GLU A 11 17.32 -5.14 6.54
N PHE A 12 16.07 -4.71 6.35
CA PHE A 12 15.67 -3.31 6.30
C PHE A 12 15.55 -2.64 7.68
N GLU A 13 15.47 -3.39 8.78
CA GLU A 13 15.30 -2.85 10.15
C GLU A 13 16.35 -1.81 10.59
N LYS A 14 17.45 -1.63 9.85
CA LYS A 14 18.58 -0.74 10.19
C LYS A 14 18.63 0.60 9.42
N HIS A 15 17.57 1.04 8.74
CA HIS A 15 17.60 2.18 7.79
C HIS A 15 16.60 3.33 8.15
N PRO A 16 16.79 4.57 7.62
CA PRO A 16 16.54 5.86 8.31
C PRO A 16 15.06 6.25 8.54
N LYS A 17 14.82 7.25 9.39
CA LYS A 17 13.49 7.68 9.89
C LYS A 17 12.42 7.92 8.81
N ASP A 18 12.84 8.40 7.64
CA ASP A 18 11.91 8.99 6.65
C ASP A 18 11.32 7.97 5.67
N PHE A 19 11.94 6.80 5.47
CA PHE A 19 11.41 5.76 4.58
C PHE A 19 11.58 4.38 5.18
N ASN A 20 10.75 3.43 4.74
CA ASN A 20 10.77 2.06 5.22
C ASN A 20 10.57 1.05 4.09
N ILE A 21 10.59 -0.23 4.41
CA ILE A 21 10.40 -1.32 3.44
C ILE A 21 9.05 -1.24 2.70
N GLY A 22 8.03 -0.62 3.30
CA GLY A 22 6.75 -0.33 2.64
C GLY A 22 6.90 0.59 1.41
N HIS A 23 7.88 1.50 1.43
CA HIS A 23 8.18 2.34 0.27
C HIS A 23 8.82 1.56 -0.86
N ILE A 24 9.53 0.46 -0.58
CA ILE A 24 10.07 -0.42 -1.62
C ILE A 24 8.93 -1.12 -2.35
N LEU A 25 7.94 -1.62 -1.61
CA LEU A 25 6.72 -2.21 -2.16
C LEU A 25 5.99 -1.20 -3.06
N LEU A 26 5.72 0.01 -2.54
CA LEU A 26 5.06 1.07 -3.29
C LEU A 26 5.84 1.49 -4.53
N THR A 27 7.18 1.59 -4.42
CA THR A 27 8.03 1.89 -5.58
C THR A 27 7.83 0.87 -6.70
N MET A 28 7.81 -0.43 -6.37
CA MET A 28 7.54 -1.46 -7.37
C MET A 28 6.15 -1.32 -7.99
N PHE A 29 5.13 -0.96 -7.20
CA PHE A 29 3.76 -0.72 -7.67
C PHE A 29 3.64 0.40 -8.69
N TYR A 30 4.48 1.42 -8.59
CA TYR A 30 4.44 2.57 -9.50
C TYR A 30 5.43 2.45 -10.66
N ALA A 31 6.25 1.39 -10.73
CA ALA A 31 7.41 1.30 -11.62
C ALA A 31 7.17 0.62 -12.98
N GLU A 32 6.00 0.79 -13.60
CA GLU A 32 5.63 0.04 -14.82
C GLU A 32 6.35 0.50 -16.10
N GLU A 33 6.61 1.79 -16.26
CA GLU A 33 7.22 2.37 -17.47
C GLU A 33 8.62 2.97 -17.24
N GLY A 34 9.17 2.75 -16.06
CA GLY A 34 10.36 3.43 -15.57
C GLY A 34 10.00 4.69 -14.76
N LEU A 35 10.84 4.99 -13.78
CA LEU A 35 10.64 6.08 -12.83
C LEU A 35 11.85 7.01 -12.83
N SER A 36 11.60 8.29 -13.07
CA SER A 36 12.56 9.33 -12.76
C SER A 36 12.64 9.51 -11.23
N ARG A 37 13.80 9.98 -10.74
CA ARG A 37 13.97 10.29 -9.32
C ARG A 37 12.97 11.34 -8.83
N ALA A 38 12.74 12.37 -9.64
CA ALA A 38 11.75 13.41 -9.35
C ALA A 38 10.33 12.83 -9.21
N ARG A 39 9.94 11.92 -10.11
CA ARG A 39 8.64 11.26 -10.04
C ARG A 39 8.49 10.39 -8.79
N LEU A 40 9.54 9.69 -8.38
CA LEU A 40 9.56 8.94 -7.12
C LEU A 40 9.37 9.82 -5.90
N GLN A 41 10.04 10.97 -5.85
CA GLN A 41 9.89 11.94 -4.76
C GLN A 41 8.43 12.40 -4.64
N GLU A 42 7.81 12.74 -5.76
CA GLU A 42 6.43 13.23 -5.83
C GLU A 42 5.40 12.13 -5.46
N ILE A 43 5.58 10.92 -5.99
CA ILE A 43 4.68 9.79 -5.76
C ILE A 43 4.75 9.36 -4.29
N LEU A 44 5.96 9.24 -3.72
CA LEU A 44 6.16 8.74 -2.35
C LEU A 44 6.06 9.85 -1.30
N GLY A 45 6.10 11.13 -1.70
CA GLY A 45 6.19 12.25 -0.76
C GLY A 45 7.50 12.23 0.03
N LEU A 46 8.62 11.89 -0.62
CA LEU A 46 9.93 11.72 0.02
C LEU A 46 10.95 12.73 -0.53
N GLY A 47 11.91 13.10 0.31
CA GLY A 47 13.08 13.88 -0.10
C GLY A 47 14.05 13.10 -0.98
N GLU A 48 14.95 13.81 -1.67
CA GLU A 48 15.88 13.22 -2.64
C GLU A 48 16.81 12.17 -2.00
N GLY A 49 17.31 12.44 -0.79
CA GLY A 49 18.18 11.52 -0.06
C GLY A 49 17.51 10.17 0.24
N SER A 50 16.23 10.19 0.61
CA SER A 50 15.43 8.98 0.85
C SER A 50 15.20 8.19 -0.45
N VAL A 51 14.83 8.88 -1.54
CA VAL A 51 14.66 8.22 -2.85
C VAL A 51 15.98 7.64 -3.36
N ARG A 52 17.10 8.34 -3.21
CA ARG A 52 18.44 7.84 -3.56
C ARG A 52 18.78 6.56 -2.79
N SER A 53 18.44 6.53 -1.51
CA SER A 53 18.66 5.37 -0.64
C SER A 53 17.75 4.19 -1.01
N ILE A 54 16.47 4.43 -1.33
CA ILE A 54 15.53 3.44 -1.86
C ILE A 54 16.08 2.80 -3.13
N ILE A 55 16.47 3.60 -4.13
CA ILE A 55 16.99 3.08 -5.40
C ILE A 55 18.27 2.27 -5.19
N LYS A 56 19.19 2.76 -4.34
CA LYS A 56 20.43 2.04 -4.01
C LYS A 56 20.12 0.68 -3.38
N TYR A 57 19.16 0.63 -2.46
CA TYR A 57 18.72 -0.60 -1.81
C TYR A 57 18.07 -1.57 -2.82
N MET A 58 17.12 -1.10 -3.63
CA MET A 58 16.48 -1.92 -4.66
C MET A 58 17.49 -2.45 -5.69
N LYS A 59 18.50 -1.66 -6.06
CA LYS A 59 19.56 -2.07 -6.98
C LYS A 59 20.45 -3.16 -6.36
N LYS A 60 20.81 -3.04 -5.08
CA LYS A 60 21.55 -4.08 -4.32
C LYS A 60 20.82 -5.42 -4.35
N HIS A 61 19.49 -5.42 -4.32
CA HIS A 61 18.66 -6.62 -4.40
C HIS A 61 18.24 -7.01 -5.82
N GLU A 62 18.80 -6.35 -6.84
CA GLU A 62 18.53 -6.58 -8.26
C GLU A 62 17.05 -6.40 -8.64
N LEU A 63 16.32 -5.55 -7.92
CA LEU A 63 14.91 -5.27 -8.21
C LEU A 63 14.74 -4.19 -9.27
N VAL A 64 15.68 -3.26 -9.35
CA VAL A 64 15.71 -2.17 -10.33
C VAL A 64 17.06 -2.06 -11.04
N SER A 65 17.03 -1.62 -12.28
CA SER A 65 18.19 -1.17 -13.06
C SER A 65 18.11 0.34 -13.28
N THR A 66 19.27 1.00 -13.34
CA THR A 66 19.37 2.46 -13.55
C THR A 66 20.02 2.74 -14.90
N SER A 67 19.42 3.62 -15.70
CA SER A 67 19.97 4.14 -16.96
C SER A 67 19.96 5.68 -16.96
N ARG A 68 20.42 6.31 -18.05
CA ARG A 68 20.29 7.77 -18.25
C ARG A 68 18.82 8.24 -18.26
N ALA A 69 17.88 7.37 -18.67
CA ALA A 69 16.46 7.68 -18.75
C ALA A 69 15.71 7.52 -17.41
N GLY A 70 16.33 6.92 -16.39
CA GLY A 70 15.70 6.69 -15.09
C GLY A 70 15.94 5.28 -14.55
N SER A 71 15.09 4.88 -13.59
CA SER A 71 15.14 3.54 -12.98
C SER A 71 13.96 2.69 -13.44
N SER A 72 14.21 1.49 -13.93
CA SER A 72 13.17 0.53 -14.31
C SER A 72 13.28 -0.73 -13.44
N LEU A 73 12.18 -1.48 -13.30
CA LEU A 73 12.27 -2.80 -12.69
C LEU A 73 13.19 -3.71 -13.52
N THR A 74 13.80 -4.70 -12.89
CA THR A 74 14.45 -5.82 -13.57
C THR A 74 13.44 -6.94 -13.83
N ARG A 75 13.82 -7.98 -14.59
CA ARG A 75 13.00 -9.21 -14.74
C ARG A 75 12.61 -9.81 -13.38
N LYS A 76 13.52 -9.77 -12.40
CA LYS A 76 13.27 -10.19 -11.02
C LYS A 76 12.22 -9.31 -10.34
N GLY A 77 12.39 -7.99 -10.39
CA GLY A 77 11.42 -7.02 -9.86
C GLY A 77 10.03 -7.16 -10.48
N MET A 78 9.95 -7.35 -11.80
CA MET A 78 8.70 -7.60 -12.53
C MET A 78 8.00 -8.89 -12.08
N ASN A 79 8.74 -9.98 -11.91
CA ASN A 79 8.17 -11.25 -11.46
C ASN A 79 7.59 -11.13 -10.04
N ILE A 80 8.25 -10.35 -9.18
CA ILE A 80 7.80 -10.08 -7.81
C ILE A 80 6.52 -9.26 -7.83
N ILE A 81 6.50 -8.11 -8.52
CA ILE A 81 5.34 -7.23 -8.52
C ILE A 81 4.13 -7.86 -9.19
N ARG A 82 4.29 -8.70 -10.22
CA ARG A 82 3.18 -9.44 -10.82
C ARG A 82 2.48 -10.34 -9.81
N LYS A 83 3.24 -11.06 -8.97
CA LYS A 83 2.67 -11.90 -7.90
C LYS A 83 1.95 -11.07 -6.84
N ILE A 84 2.53 -9.93 -6.47
CA ILE A 84 1.91 -9.02 -5.50
C ILE A 84 0.61 -8.42 -6.07
N ARG A 85 0.59 -8.01 -7.35
CA ARG A 85 -0.60 -7.44 -8.01
C ARG A 85 -1.77 -8.40 -8.07
N VAL A 86 -1.55 -9.71 -8.06
CA VAL A 86 -2.64 -10.69 -7.92
C VAL A 86 -3.35 -10.55 -6.57
N LEU A 87 -2.58 -10.29 -5.51
CA LEU A 87 -3.09 -10.13 -4.13
C LEU A 87 -3.53 -8.70 -3.82
N VAL A 88 -2.91 -7.71 -4.47
CA VAL A 88 -3.19 -6.28 -4.27
C VAL A 88 -3.36 -5.62 -5.64
N PRO A 89 -4.51 -5.82 -6.31
CA PRO A 89 -4.74 -5.37 -7.68
C PRO A 89 -4.68 -3.86 -7.85
N LYS A 90 -5.08 -3.08 -6.83
CA LYS A 90 -5.20 -1.62 -6.94
C LYS A 90 -4.75 -0.93 -5.66
N ILE A 91 -3.95 0.13 -5.82
CA ILE A 91 -3.60 1.10 -4.78
C ILE A 91 -3.78 2.49 -5.40
N CYS A 92 -4.62 3.33 -4.80
CA CYS A 92 -4.82 4.70 -5.27
C CYS A 92 -5.19 5.65 -4.14
N ARG A 93 -5.05 6.95 -4.41
CA ARG A 93 -5.58 7.98 -3.51
C ARG A 93 -7.10 7.95 -3.56
N ILE A 94 -7.75 8.20 -2.44
CA ILE A 94 -9.20 8.34 -2.33
C ILE A 94 -9.54 9.56 -1.45
N SER A 95 -10.69 10.18 -1.68
CA SER A 95 -11.19 11.30 -0.88
C SER A 95 -12.56 10.96 -0.28
N PRO A 96 -12.63 10.03 0.69
CA PRO A 96 -13.87 9.68 1.36
C PRO A 96 -14.31 10.80 2.30
N GLU A 97 -15.58 10.80 2.68
CA GLU A 97 -16.16 11.71 3.67
C GLU A 97 -16.38 10.98 5.00
N TYR A 98 -17.29 10.02 5.02
CA TYR A 98 -17.62 9.20 6.17
C TYR A 98 -16.48 8.26 6.57
N LEU A 99 -15.81 7.67 5.58
CA LEU A 99 -14.68 6.75 5.79
C LEU A 99 -13.33 7.45 5.96
N SER A 100 -13.32 8.79 6.03
CA SER A 100 -12.09 9.55 6.16
C SER A 100 -11.45 9.35 7.54
N VAL A 101 -10.17 8.99 7.54
CA VAL A 101 -9.39 8.74 8.76
C VAL A 101 -8.12 9.58 8.81
N GLY A 102 -7.99 10.58 7.94
CA GLY A 102 -6.85 11.50 7.88
C GLY A 102 -7.03 12.60 6.83
N LYS A 103 -6.09 13.56 6.78
CA LYS A 103 -6.09 14.66 5.78
C LYS A 103 -5.87 14.14 4.36
N VAL A 104 -5.10 13.06 4.23
CA VAL A 104 -4.85 12.34 2.99
C VAL A 104 -5.19 10.88 3.21
N ASN A 105 -5.97 10.28 2.31
CA ASN A 105 -6.36 8.88 2.39
C ASN A 105 -5.93 8.12 1.13
N TYR A 106 -5.47 6.89 1.33
CA TYR A 106 -5.17 5.94 0.26
C TYR A 106 -5.96 4.66 0.50
N VAL A 107 -6.41 4.04 -0.58
CA VAL A 107 -7.11 2.76 -0.57
C VAL A 107 -6.26 1.69 -1.24
N ALA A 108 -6.28 0.49 -0.67
CA ALA A 108 -5.76 -0.72 -1.28
C ALA A 108 -6.86 -1.78 -1.35
N LEU A 109 -7.05 -2.33 -2.55
CA LEU A 109 -7.91 -3.49 -2.78
C LEU A 109 -7.08 -4.75 -2.60
N LEU A 110 -7.58 -5.70 -1.83
CA LEU A 110 -6.89 -6.93 -1.46
C LEU A 110 -7.71 -8.16 -1.84
N ARG A 111 -7.07 -9.14 -2.49
CA ARG A 111 -7.71 -10.34 -3.01
C ARG A 111 -7.12 -11.58 -2.39
N GLY A 112 -7.98 -12.40 -1.78
CA GLY A 112 -7.57 -13.61 -1.07
C GLY A 112 -6.72 -13.35 0.18
N VAL A 113 -6.67 -12.10 0.66
CA VAL A 113 -5.89 -11.70 1.82
C VAL A 113 -6.81 -11.58 3.03
N LYS A 114 -6.73 -12.53 3.98
CA LYS A 114 -7.56 -12.52 5.19
C LYS A 114 -7.01 -11.56 6.24
N ILE A 115 -7.90 -10.77 6.84
CA ILE A 115 -7.59 -9.85 7.94
C ILE A 115 -8.60 -10.10 9.05
N SER A 116 -8.18 -10.78 10.11
CA SER A 116 -9.03 -11.10 11.27
C SER A 116 -8.90 -10.09 12.41
N GLU A 117 -7.71 -9.52 12.60
CA GLU A 117 -7.40 -8.66 13.76
C GLU A 117 -7.52 -7.17 13.42
N ILE A 118 -8.75 -6.70 13.21
CA ILE A 118 -9.06 -5.33 12.76
C ILE A 118 -8.48 -4.26 13.70
N LEU A 119 -8.63 -4.45 15.02
CA LEU A 119 -8.09 -3.50 16.01
C LEU A 119 -6.56 -3.42 15.93
N LYS A 120 -5.87 -4.57 15.87
CA LYS A 120 -4.42 -4.59 15.72
C LYS A 120 -3.97 -4.00 14.38
N MET A 121 -4.72 -4.20 13.30
CA MET A 121 -4.46 -3.57 12.00
C MET A 121 -4.46 -2.03 12.13
N ARG A 122 -5.47 -1.47 12.80
CA ARG A 122 -5.57 -0.02 13.04
C ARG A 122 -4.43 0.51 13.90
N ASP A 123 -4.11 -0.18 15.00
CA ASP A 123 -3.01 0.21 15.89
C ASP A 123 -1.65 0.20 15.18
N ARG A 124 -1.43 -0.79 14.30
CA ARG A 124 -0.22 -0.86 13.46
C ARG A 124 -0.13 0.31 12.50
N VAL A 125 -1.22 0.70 11.86
CA VAL A 125 -1.23 1.86 10.96
C VAL A 125 -0.79 3.12 11.70
N VAL A 126 -1.28 3.33 12.92
CA VAL A 126 -0.84 4.45 13.77
C VAL A 126 0.65 4.35 14.09
N ARG A 127 1.14 3.16 14.47
CA ARG A 127 2.58 2.92 14.73
C ARG A 127 3.46 3.17 13.51
N PHE A 128 2.95 2.93 12.29
CA PHE A 128 3.67 3.21 11.05
C PHE A 128 3.63 4.69 10.63
N GLY A 129 2.91 5.54 11.39
CA GLY A 129 2.81 6.98 11.19
C GLY A 129 1.55 7.43 10.47
N GLY A 130 0.59 6.53 10.23
CA GLY A 130 -0.74 6.90 9.74
C GLY A 130 -1.61 7.49 10.86
N THR A 131 -2.70 8.16 10.50
CA THR A 131 -3.66 8.70 11.47
C THR A 131 -4.72 7.67 11.85
N GLY A 132 -5.01 6.70 10.97
CA GLY A 132 -5.97 5.64 11.20
C GLY A 132 -6.22 4.80 9.95
N ALA A 133 -7.04 3.76 10.10
CA ALA A 133 -7.45 2.91 8.99
C ALA A 133 -8.86 2.36 9.16
N VAL A 134 -9.51 2.09 8.04
CA VAL A 134 -10.79 1.38 7.94
C VAL A 134 -10.59 0.11 7.11
N LEU A 135 -11.20 -0.98 7.57
CA LEU A 135 -11.32 -2.22 6.81
C LEU A 135 -12.76 -2.37 6.33
N LEU A 136 -12.93 -2.74 5.08
CA LEU A 136 -14.22 -3.07 4.47
C LEU A 136 -14.13 -4.45 3.80
N PHE A 137 -15.27 -5.10 3.67
CA PHE A 137 -15.38 -6.34 2.89
C PHE A 137 -16.40 -6.18 1.77
N TYR A 138 -16.04 -6.62 0.57
CA TYR A 138 -16.99 -6.68 -0.53
C TYR A 138 -17.58 -8.09 -0.59
N LYS A 139 -18.85 -8.24 -0.17
CA LYS A 139 -19.54 -9.53 -0.17
C LYS A 139 -21.01 -9.37 -0.51
N GLU A 140 -21.57 -10.33 -1.24
CA GLU A 140 -22.96 -10.36 -1.71
C GLU A 140 -23.37 -9.04 -2.42
N GLY A 141 -22.44 -8.44 -3.17
CA GLY A 141 -22.65 -7.15 -3.84
C GLY A 141 -22.77 -5.93 -2.91
N ARG A 142 -22.44 -6.07 -1.61
CA ARG A 142 -22.45 -5.01 -0.59
C ARG A 142 -21.04 -4.71 -0.11
N VAL A 143 -20.83 -3.50 0.40
CA VAL A 143 -19.59 -3.10 1.08
C VAL A 143 -19.86 -3.09 2.57
N GLU A 144 -19.45 -4.14 3.27
CA GLU A 144 -19.61 -4.24 4.73
C GLU A 144 -18.53 -3.42 5.45
N ILE A 145 -18.94 -2.76 6.54
CA ILE A 145 -18.06 -2.15 7.54
C ILE A 145 -18.16 -3.01 8.82
N PRO A 146 -17.12 -3.79 9.17
CA PRO A 146 -17.18 -4.72 10.30
C PRO A 146 -17.55 -4.00 11.60
N TYR A 147 -18.50 -4.57 12.35
CA TYR A 147 -19.03 -4.03 13.61
C TYR A 147 -19.76 -2.69 13.51
N VAL A 148 -19.96 -2.15 12.31
CA VAL A 148 -20.57 -0.82 12.11
C VAL A 148 -21.80 -0.89 11.22
N ALA A 149 -21.69 -1.46 10.01
CA ALA A 149 -22.78 -1.52 9.05
C ALA A 149 -22.63 -2.71 8.10
N GLU A 150 -23.72 -3.44 7.83
CA GLU A 150 -23.74 -4.53 6.84
C GLU A 150 -23.60 -4.03 5.40
N ASP A 151 -23.98 -2.78 5.13
CA ASP A 151 -23.81 -2.11 3.85
C ASP A 151 -23.47 -0.62 4.05
N LEU A 152 -22.33 -0.20 3.50
CA LEU A 152 -21.86 1.17 3.45
C LEU A 152 -22.89 2.11 2.82
N LYS A 153 -23.71 1.66 1.87
CA LYS A 153 -24.78 2.50 1.29
C LYS A 153 -25.75 3.03 2.34
N SER A 154 -25.98 2.29 3.42
CA SER A 154 -26.90 2.69 4.49
C SER A 154 -26.39 3.87 5.31
N VAL A 155 -25.07 4.10 5.33
CA VAL A 155 -24.42 5.17 6.11
C VAL A 155 -23.78 6.25 5.25
N SER A 156 -23.32 5.92 4.05
CA SER A 156 -22.74 6.86 3.09
C SER A 156 -22.79 6.31 1.66
N ASN A 157 -23.78 6.77 0.89
CA ASN A 157 -23.87 6.44 -0.54
C ASN A 157 -22.74 7.08 -1.37
N SER A 158 -22.24 8.25 -0.96
CA SER A 158 -21.13 8.94 -1.63
C SER A 158 -19.82 8.14 -1.52
N ASP A 159 -19.51 7.62 -0.34
CA ASP A 159 -18.31 6.80 -0.16
C ASP A 159 -18.47 5.40 -0.78
N TYR A 160 -19.68 4.81 -0.78
CA TYR A 160 -19.93 3.59 -1.54
C TYR A 160 -19.61 3.74 -3.03
N ALA A 161 -20.02 4.85 -3.66
CA ALA A 161 -19.73 5.12 -5.07
C ALA A 161 -18.21 5.17 -5.32
N LYS A 162 -17.46 5.91 -4.49
CA LYS A 162 -15.99 6.01 -4.57
C LYS A 162 -15.31 4.65 -4.42
N ILE A 163 -15.84 3.78 -3.55
CA ILE A 163 -15.33 2.42 -3.40
C ILE A 163 -15.63 1.57 -4.63
N CYS A 164 -16.79 1.71 -5.26
CA CYS A 164 -17.09 0.98 -6.49
C CYS A 164 -16.18 1.36 -7.67
N GLU A 165 -15.65 2.59 -7.73
CA GLU A 165 -14.67 3.02 -8.74
C GLU A 165 -13.35 2.22 -8.69
N ILE A 166 -13.04 1.57 -7.56
CA ILE A 166 -11.88 0.68 -7.46
C ILE A 166 -12.16 -0.74 -7.97
N ASN A 167 -13.41 -0.99 -8.40
CA ASN A 167 -13.90 -2.25 -8.99
C ASN A 167 -13.60 -3.48 -8.11
N PRO A 168 -14.07 -3.50 -6.85
CA PRO A 168 -13.88 -4.66 -5.97
C PRO A 168 -14.62 -5.89 -6.52
N GLN A 169 -14.08 -7.07 -6.25
CA GLN A 169 -14.70 -8.35 -6.56
C GLN A 169 -15.22 -9.04 -5.30
N GLU A 170 -16.14 -9.98 -5.48
CA GLU A 170 -16.69 -10.79 -4.39
C GLU A 170 -15.57 -11.45 -3.57
N GLY A 171 -15.60 -11.23 -2.24
CA GLY A 171 -14.59 -11.72 -1.30
C GLY A 171 -13.34 -10.83 -1.18
N ASP A 172 -13.23 -9.73 -1.92
CA ASP A 172 -12.13 -8.78 -1.75
C ASP A 172 -12.27 -8.03 -0.40
N SER A 173 -11.12 -7.77 0.21
CA SER A 173 -11.00 -6.87 1.37
C SER A 173 -10.49 -5.51 0.89
N ILE A 174 -10.96 -4.43 1.48
CA ILE A 174 -10.57 -3.07 1.10
C ILE A 174 -10.05 -2.37 2.34
N ILE A 175 -8.84 -1.83 2.27
CA ILE A 175 -8.26 -1.05 3.36
C ILE A 175 -8.14 0.41 2.92
N ILE A 176 -8.67 1.31 3.73
CA ILE A 176 -8.41 2.75 3.63
C ILE A 176 -7.45 3.12 4.75
N VAL A 177 -6.35 3.79 4.42
CA VAL A 177 -5.34 4.29 5.36
C VAL A 177 -5.23 5.80 5.23
N GLY A 178 -5.33 6.50 6.37
CA GLY A 178 -5.19 7.94 6.48
C GLY A 178 -3.81 8.37 6.98
N GLY A 179 -3.44 9.61 6.66
CA GLY A 179 -2.30 10.31 7.27
C GLY A 179 -2.43 11.82 7.16
N ASP A 180 -1.63 12.54 7.95
CA ASP A 180 -1.54 14.02 7.87
C ASP A 180 -0.89 14.53 6.58
N SER A 181 -0.15 13.67 5.89
CA SER A 181 0.52 13.97 4.64
C SER A 181 0.48 12.76 3.70
N LYS A 182 0.78 13.00 2.42
CA LYS A 182 0.99 11.92 1.44
C LYS A 182 2.04 10.92 1.92
N SER A 183 3.16 11.42 2.44
CA SER A 183 4.29 10.60 2.91
C SER A 183 3.88 9.68 4.05
N SER A 184 3.20 10.22 5.06
CA SER A 184 2.79 9.43 6.23
C SER A 184 1.70 8.40 5.90
N ALA A 185 0.72 8.75 5.06
CA ALA A 185 -0.31 7.81 4.61
C ALA A 185 0.29 6.64 3.79
N LEU A 186 1.19 6.94 2.83
CA LEU A 186 1.84 5.91 2.02
C LEU A 186 2.82 5.07 2.84
N LYS A 187 3.60 5.68 3.74
CA LYS A 187 4.46 4.96 4.68
C LYS A 187 3.65 3.92 5.47
N ALA A 188 2.52 4.34 6.03
CA ALA A 188 1.67 3.46 6.82
C ALA A 188 1.01 2.36 5.98
N LEU A 189 0.44 2.71 4.84
CA LEU A 189 -0.18 1.75 3.92
C LEU A 189 0.83 0.72 3.42
N GLY A 190 1.98 1.15 2.90
CA GLY A 190 3.00 0.24 2.39
C GLY A 190 3.54 -0.72 3.45
N SER A 191 3.66 -0.26 4.69
CA SER A 191 4.11 -1.10 5.82
C SER A 191 3.07 -2.14 6.20
N LEU A 192 1.81 -1.73 6.29
CA LEU A 192 0.70 -2.63 6.58
C LEU A 192 0.57 -3.69 5.49
N LEU A 193 0.59 -3.29 4.21
CA LEU A 193 0.51 -4.21 3.09
C LEU A 193 1.65 -5.23 3.13
N LEU A 194 2.88 -4.79 3.41
CA LEU A 194 3.99 -5.72 3.53
C LEU A 194 3.74 -6.74 4.66
N GLU A 195 3.30 -6.29 5.84
CA GLU A 195 3.01 -7.17 6.96
C GLU A 195 1.90 -8.19 6.61
N LEU A 196 0.81 -7.75 5.99
CA LEU A 196 -0.28 -8.63 5.57
C LEU A 196 0.19 -9.68 4.53
N LEU A 197 1.10 -9.30 3.64
CA LEU A 197 1.66 -10.19 2.62
C LEU A 197 2.75 -11.14 3.17
N THR A 198 3.36 -10.84 4.32
CA THR A 198 4.42 -11.66 4.95
C THR A 198 3.87 -12.65 5.98
N HIS A 199 2.79 -12.29 6.69
CA HIS A 199 2.20 -13.07 7.77
C HIS A 199 1.09 -14.03 7.33
N GLN A 200 0.82 -14.15 6.04
CA GLN A 200 0.04 -15.25 5.49
C GLN A 200 0.90 -16.51 5.35
N VAL A 201 0.98 -17.25 6.45
CA VAL A 201 1.30 -18.68 6.51
C VAL A 201 0.32 -19.31 7.48
#